data_AF-A0A9P5NMW7-F1
#
_entry.id   AF-A0A9P5NMW7-F1
#
_cell.length_a   1.000
_cell.length_b   1.000
_cell.length_c   1.000
_cell.angle_alpha   90.00
_cell.angle_beta   90.00
_cell.angle_gamma   90.00
#
_symmetry.space_group_name_H-M   'P 1'
#
loop_
_entity.id
_entity.type
_entity.pdbx_description
1 polymer ?
#
loop_
_entity_poly.entity_id
_entity_poly.type
_entity_poly.pdbx_seq_one_letter_code
_entity_poly.pdbx_strand_id
1 'polypeptide(L)'
;MPSHKVLQIRLNFNNIAEAFYAVFMDAKAEIAQAEANSTEYLKQVSLLLAENEMLLARLDEQSMDIEAERNAPQNLDDDVALAAKLQALYDQDQTSKKPTLETFDCGICFETLANDYIVQFEQCHHSYCRNCLMVHVSSALRERRYPILCPSCAAEKAEEAAAIDYDILEIIGATAADVAVFEEVQLGVHSFAIQCQKCKETMFIDRDDYQTNDFIICPLPRCHCMWCKKCLQEVGPLHSCDGMIELDKLMKTQGWKYCPACRTPIQKVSGCNHMVCTARGCKTEFCYRCGKGITTYRHDC
;
A
#
# COMPACT_ATOMS: atom_id res chain seq x y z
N MET A 1 -10.45 -14.28 56.43
CA MET A 1 -11.12 -13.19 55.68
C MET A 1 -10.47 -13.10 54.30
N PRO A 2 -11.21 -13.29 53.20
CA PRO A 2 -10.60 -13.20 51.88
C PRO A 2 -10.21 -11.74 51.61
N SER A 3 -8.95 -11.54 51.23
CA SER A 3 -8.35 -10.22 51.07
C SER A 3 -9.10 -9.36 50.03
N HIS A 4 -9.26 -8.08 50.35
CA HIS A 4 -9.94 -7.04 49.57
C HIS A 4 -9.55 -6.99 48.06
N LYS A 5 -8.35 -7.50 47.71
CA LYS A 5 -7.86 -7.63 46.32
C LYS A 5 -8.61 -8.66 45.49
N VAL A 6 -9.09 -9.77 46.07
CA VAL A 6 -9.81 -10.83 45.33
C VAL A 6 -11.25 -10.38 44.99
N LEU A 7 -11.86 -9.57 45.86
CA LEU A 7 -13.16 -8.95 45.61
C LEU A 7 -13.10 -7.88 44.51
N GLN A 8 -12.05 -7.06 44.47
CA GLN A 8 -11.86 -6.07 43.40
C GLN A 8 -11.62 -6.71 42.02
N ILE A 9 -10.89 -7.82 41.94
CA ILE A 9 -10.69 -8.54 40.67
C ILE A 9 -12.01 -9.16 40.17
N ARG A 10 -12.82 -9.76 41.05
CA ARG A 10 -14.15 -10.29 40.70
C ARG A 10 -15.13 -9.22 40.22
N LEU A 11 -15.12 -8.04 40.85
CA LEU A 11 -15.96 -6.90 40.43
C LEU A 11 -15.54 -6.38 39.04
N ASN A 12 -14.24 -6.35 38.72
CA ASN A 12 -13.75 -5.96 37.39
C ASN A 12 -14.11 -6.96 36.28
N PHE A 13 -14.09 -8.27 36.56
CA PHE A 13 -14.48 -9.28 35.56
C PHE A 13 -15.98 -9.24 35.25
N ASN A 14 -16.85 -9.02 36.24
CA ASN A 14 -18.28 -8.85 36.00
C ASN A 14 -18.58 -7.58 35.18
N ASN A 15 -17.87 -6.47 35.45
CA ASN A 15 -18.00 -5.23 34.68
C ASN A 15 -17.59 -5.41 33.20
N ILE A 16 -16.55 -6.21 32.95
CA ILE A 16 -16.10 -6.52 31.58
C ILE A 16 -17.12 -7.42 30.88
N ALA A 17 -17.67 -8.42 31.56
CA ALA A 17 -18.69 -9.29 30.99
C ALA A 17 -19.99 -8.54 30.64
N GLU A 18 -20.42 -7.60 31.50
CA GLU A 18 -21.57 -6.73 31.19
C GLU A 18 -21.28 -5.78 30.03
N ALA A 19 -20.06 -5.22 29.93
CA ALA A 19 -19.66 -4.39 28.80
C ALA A 19 -19.63 -5.18 27.47
N PHE A 20 -19.13 -6.42 27.47
CA PHE A 20 -19.17 -7.29 26.28
C PHE A 20 -20.60 -7.67 25.90
N TYR A 21 -21.46 -7.94 26.88
CA TYR A 21 -22.86 -8.26 26.63
C TYR A 21 -23.61 -7.05 26.05
N ALA A 22 -23.35 -5.84 26.55
CA ALA A 22 -23.91 -4.61 25.99
C ALA A 22 -23.51 -4.40 24.52
N VAL A 23 -22.20 -4.48 24.21
CA VAL A 23 -21.70 -4.34 22.83
C VAL A 23 -22.29 -5.41 21.90
N PHE A 24 -22.45 -6.65 22.38
CA PHE A 24 -23.07 -7.72 21.60
C PHE A 24 -24.56 -7.46 21.32
N MET A 25 -25.30 -6.92 22.29
CA MET A 25 -26.72 -6.60 22.12
C MET A 25 -26.92 -5.40 21.18
N ASP A 26 -26.04 -4.40 21.25
CA ASP A 26 -26.04 -3.26 20.32
C ASP A 26 -25.74 -3.72 18.89
N ALA A 27 -24.70 -4.53 18.68
CA ALA A 27 -24.38 -5.10 17.37
C ALA A 27 -25.53 -5.97 16.80
N LYS A 28 -26.24 -6.71 17.67
CA LYS A 28 -27.40 -7.51 17.26
C LYS A 28 -28.60 -6.63 16.86
N ALA A 29 -28.81 -5.51 17.54
CA ALA A 29 -29.85 -4.55 17.19
C ALA A 29 -29.55 -3.87 15.84
N GLU A 30 -28.29 -3.51 15.59
CA GLU A 30 -27.84 -2.94 14.30
C GLU A 30 -28.04 -3.92 13.14
N ILE A 31 -27.70 -5.20 13.33
CA ILE A 31 -27.93 -6.25 12.32
C ILE A 31 -29.43 -6.42 12.04
N ALA A 32 -30.27 -6.47 13.08
CA ALA A 32 -31.72 -6.59 12.90
C ALA A 32 -32.32 -5.38 12.16
N GLN A 33 -31.79 -4.18 12.40
CA GLN A 33 -32.20 -2.97 11.70
C GLN A 33 -31.75 -2.98 10.23
N ALA A 34 -30.54 -3.48 9.95
CA ALA A 34 -30.04 -3.66 8.59
C ALA A 34 -30.87 -4.69 7.80
N GLU A 35 -31.26 -5.80 8.42
CA GLU A 35 -32.15 -6.80 7.82
C GLU A 35 -33.55 -6.23 7.53
N ALA A 36 -34.12 -5.48 8.47
CA ALA A 36 -35.42 -4.81 8.27
C ALA A 36 -35.37 -3.81 7.10
N ASN A 37 -34.31 -2.98 7.03
CA ASN A 37 -34.09 -2.05 5.93
C ASN A 37 -33.92 -2.79 4.59
N SER A 38 -33.13 -3.87 4.56
CA SER A 38 -32.95 -4.69 3.35
C SER A 38 -34.27 -5.28 2.87
N THR A 39 -35.14 -5.70 3.80
CA THR A 39 -36.46 -6.26 3.46
C THR A 39 -37.39 -5.20 2.88
N GLU A 40 -37.33 -3.97 3.39
CA GLU A 40 -38.10 -2.83 2.88
C GLU A 40 -37.63 -2.40 1.49
N TYR A 41 -36.31 -2.35 1.25
CA TYR A 41 -35.75 -2.12 -0.08
C TYR A 41 -36.21 -3.18 -1.10
N LEU A 42 -36.22 -4.45 -0.72
CA LEU A 42 -36.71 -5.53 -1.60
C LEU A 42 -38.19 -5.37 -1.96
N LYS A 43 -39.03 -4.89 -1.03
CA LYS A 43 -40.43 -4.57 -1.33
C LYS A 43 -40.54 -3.41 -2.32
N GLN A 44 -39.78 -2.33 -2.14
CA GLN A 44 -39.78 -1.19 -3.07
C GLN A 44 -39.35 -1.60 -4.48
N VAL A 45 -38.30 -2.42 -4.60
CA VAL A 45 -37.85 -2.96 -5.89
C VAL A 45 -38.94 -3.82 -6.55
N SER A 46 -39.65 -4.65 -5.77
CA SER A 46 -40.74 -5.47 -6.31
C SER A 46 -41.91 -4.64 -6.84
N LEU A 47 -42.22 -3.51 -6.20
CA LEU A 47 -43.26 -2.59 -6.64
C LEU A 47 -42.87 -1.88 -7.94
N LEU A 48 -41.63 -1.39 -8.03
CA LEU A 48 -41.09 -0.76 -9.24
C LEU A 48 -41.03 -1.72 -10.43
N LEU A 49 -40.71 -3.00 -10.19
CA LEU A 49 -40.74 -4.02 -11.25
C LEU A 49 -42.15 -4.22 -11.80
N ALA A 50 -43.17 -4.26 -10.94
CA ALA A 50 -44.57 -4.36 -11.37
C ALA A 50 -45.02 -3.10 -12.14
N GLU A 51 -44.60 -1.90 -11.73
CA GLU A 51 -44.88 -0.66 -12.46
C GLU A 51 -44.22 -0.65 -13.85
N ASN A 52 -42.98 -1.13 -13.96
CA ASN A 52 -42.28 -1.25 -15.23
C ASN A 52 -42.95 -2.24 -16.19
N GLU A 53 -43.44 -3.38 -15.69
CA GLU A 53 -44.20 -4.34 -16.51
C GLU A 53 -45.48 -3.71 -17.06
N MET A 54 -46.18 -2.90 -16.27
CA MET A 54 -47.37 -2.17 -16.75
C MET A 54 -47.05 -1.11 -17.81
N LEU A 55 -45.89 -0.44 -17.70
CA LEU A 55 -45.45 0.55 -18.68
C LEU A 55 -45.05 -0.12 -20.01
N LEU A 56 -44.35 -1.26 -19.95
CA LEU A 56 -43.98 -2.03 -21.13
C LEU A 56 -45.22 -2.50 -21.90
N ALA A 57 -46.25 -2.99 -21.20
CA ALA A 57 -47.50 -3.39 -21.84
C ALA A 57 -48.20 -2.22 -22.57
N ARG A 58 -48.16 -1.00 -22.01
CA ARG A 58 -48.73 0.19 -22.68
C ARG A 58 -47.91 0.63 -23.91
N LEU A 59 -46.59 0.49 -23.85
CA LEU A 59 -45.72 0.81 -24.98
C LEU A 59 -45.94 -0.18 -26.13
N ASP A 60 -46.17 -1.46 -25.81
CA ASP A 60 -46.51 -2.48 -26.82
C ASP A 60 -47.84 -2.16 -27.50
N GLU A 61 -48.89 -1.76 -26.75
CA GLU A 61 -50.16 -1.32 -27.33
C GLU A 61 -49.99 -0.10 -28.26
N GLN A 62 -49.22 0.91 -27.83
CA GLN A 62 -48.93 2.09 -28.65
C GLN A 62 -48.11 1.76 -29.91
N SER A 63 -47.23 0.75 -29.85
CA SER A 63 -46.44 0.31 -31.00
C SER A 63 -47.31 -0.33 -32.09
N MET A 64 -48.35 -1.08 -31.69
CA MET A 64 -49.30 -1.70 -32.60
C MET A 64 -50.14 -0.65 -33.35
N ASP A 65 -50.50 0.45 -32.69
CA ASP A 65 -51.23 1.57 -33.31
C ASP A 65 -50.37 2.33 -34.33
N ILE A 66 -49.09 2.55 -34.04
CA ILE A 66 -48.13 3.20 -34.97
C ILE A 66 -47.87 2.33 -36.21
N GLU A 67 -47.76 1.01 -36.05
CA GLU A 67 -47.59 0.08 -37.18
C GLU A 67 -48.82 -0.01 -38.08
N ALA A 68 -50.03 0.19 -37.52
CA ALA A 68 -51.27 0.26 -38.29
C ALA A 68 -51.36 1.53 -39.15
N GLU A 69 -50.92 2.68 -38.64
CA GLU A 69 -50.84 3.94 -39.42
C GLU A 69 -49.78 3.88 -40.53
N ARG A 70 -48.64 3.22 -40.29
CA ARG A 70 -47.55 3.08 -41.27
C ARG A 70 -47.93 2.22 -42.49
N ASN A 71 -48.91 1.32 -42.35
CA ASN A 71 -49.35 0.42 -43.42
C ASN A 71 -50.54 0.97 -44.24
N ALA A 72 -50.99 2.20 -43.98
CA ALA A 72 -51.95 2.88 -44.84
C ALA A 72 -51.29 3.22 -46.21
N PRO A 73 -51.99 3.08 -47.35
CA PRO A 73 -51.41 3.35 -48.66
C PRO A 73 -51.09 4.84 -48.81
N GLN A 74 -49.81 5.21 -48.70
CA GLN A 74 -49.31 6.56 -48.90
C GLN A 74 -48.87 6.76 -50.37
N ASN A 75 -49.17 7.94 -50.92
CA ASN A 75 -48.78 8.35 -52.27
C ASN A 75 -47.26 8.57 -52.32
N LEU A 76 -46.53 7.51 -52.69
CA LEU A 76 -45.06 7.41 -52.75
C LEU A 76 -44.36 8.51 -53.57
N ASP A 77 -45.04 9.18 -54.49
CA ASP A 77 -44.43 10.17 -55.38
C ASP A 77 -44.16 11.53 -54.69
N ASP A 78 -44.99 11.93 -53.72
CA ASP A 78 -44.86 13.22 -53.05
C ASP A 78 -43.83 13.16 -51.90
N ASP A 79 -43.73 12.02 -51.22
CA ASP A 79 -42.78 11.80 -50.12
C ASP A 79 -41.34 11.73 -50.62
N VAL A 80 -41.11 11.14 -51.80
CA VAL A 80 -39.79 11.10 -52.46
C VAL A 80 -39.35 12.51 -52.88
N ALA A 81 -40.28 13.33 -53.36
CA ALA A 81 -40.00 14.72 -53.73
C ALA A 81 -39.71 15.61 -52.51
N LEU A 82 -40.40 15.37 -51.39
CA LEU A 82 -40.16 16.07 -50.14
C LEU A 82 -38.82 15.65 -49.50
N ALA A 83 -38.51 14.36 -49.50
CA ALA A 83 -37.23 13.83 -49.02
C ALA A 83 -36.05 14.39 -49.83
N ALA A 84 -36.15 14.46 -51.15
CA ALA A 84 -35.11 15.03 -52.01
C ALA A 84 -34.88 16.54 -51.74
N LYS A 85 -35.95 17.29 -51.46
CA LYS A 85 -35.84 18.71 -51.08
C LYS A 85 -35.23 18.91 -49.70
N LEU A 86 -35.62 18.10 -48.72
CA LEU A 86 -35.05 18.14 -47.37
C LEU A 86 -33.57 17.77 -47.39
N GLN A 87 -33.17 16.78 -48.19
CA GLN A 87 -31.77 16.41 -48.39
C GLN A 87 -30.96 17.57 -48.98
N ALA A 88 -31.47 18.25 -50.01
CA ALA A 88 -30.80 19.38 -50.64
C ALA A 88 -30.65 20.60 -49.69
N LEU A 89 -31.62 20.83 -48.81
CA LEU A 89 -31.55 21.86 -47.77
C LEU A 89 -30.54 21.49 -46.68
N TYR A 90 -30.48 20.22 -46.27
CA TYR A 90 -29.51 19.73 -45.31
C TYR A 90 -28.09 19.83 -45.86
N ASP A 91 -27.87 19.41 -47.12
CA ASP A 91 -26.58 19.48 -47.79
C ASP A 91 -26.10 20.94 -48.00
N GLN A 92 -27.02 21.88 -48.26
CA GLN A 92 -26.70 23.31 -48.29
C GLN A 92 -26.23 23.83 -46.91
N ASP A 93 -26.90 23.43 -45.83
CA ASP A 93 -26.55 23.87 -44.47
C ASP A 93 -25.19 23.30 -44.00
N GLN A 94 -24.86 22.07 -44.43
CA GLN A 94 -23.61 21.37 -44.11
C GLN A 94 -22.36 21.93 -44.81
N THR A 95 -22.50 22.64 -45.94
CA THR A 95 -21.34 23.30 -46.58
C THR A 95 -20.76 24.45 -45.76
N SER A 96 -21.50 24.97 -44.78
CA SER A 96 -21.10 26.10 -43.91
C SER A 96 -20.51 25.68 -42.56
N LYS A 97 -20.65 24.41 -42.16
CA LYS A 97 -20.20 23.88 -40.86
C LYS A 97 -19.66 22.46 -41.01
N LYS A 98 -18.46 22.29 -41.58
CA LYS A 98 -17.67 21.12 -41.18
C LYS A 98 -17.31 21.33 -39.71
N PRO A 99 -17.71 20.47 -38.76
CA PRO A 99 -17.10 20.50 -37.44
C PRO A 99 -15.63 20.18 -37.69
N THR A 100 -14.75 21.17 -37.51
CA THR A 100 -13.33 20.91 -37.36
C THR A 100 -13.23 20.05 -36.10
N LEU A 101 -13.18 18.72 -36.26
CA LEU A 101 -12.80 17.84 -35.15
C LEU A 101 -11.45 18.33 -34.68
N GLU A 102 -11.40 18.92 -33.49
CA GLU A 102 -10.14 19.29 -32.86
C GLU A 102 -9.37 18.00 -32.61
N THR A 103 -8.12 17.98 -33.07
CA THR A 103 -7.25 16.81 -33.02
C THR A 103 -6.00 17.12 -32.22
N PHE A 104 -5.40 16.11 -31.62
CA PHE A 104 -4.15 16.20 -30.87
C PHE A 104 -3.21 15.04 -31.23
N ASP A 105 -1.91 15.24 -31.00
CA ASP A 105 -0.90 14.20 -31.18
C ASP A 105 -0.52 13.57 -29.84
N CYS A 106 -0.57 12.24 -29.75
CA CYS A 106 -0.22 11.51 -28.54
C CYS A 106 1.30 11.44 -28.32
N GLY A 107 1.80 11.83 -27.13
CA GLY A 107 3.23 11.77 -26.79
C GLY A 107 3.86 10.38 -26.65
N ILE A 108 3.08 9.29 -26.76
CA ILE A 108 3.57 7.90 -26.71
C ILE A 108 3.50 7.22 -28.08
N CYS A 109 2.32 7.18 -28.71
CA CYS A 109 2.15 6.49 -30.00
C CYS A 109 2.40 7.41 -31.21
N PHE A 110 2.46 8.73 -31.01
CA PHE A 110 2.62 9.73 -32.07
C PHE A 110 1.51 9.71 -33.13
N GLU A 111 0.32 9.22 -32.77
CA GLU A 111 -0.87 9.26 -33.62
C GLU A 111 -1.69 10.54 -33.38
N THR A 112 -2.24 11.09 -34.47
CA THR A 112 -3.19 12.21 -34.44
C THR A 112 -4.60 11.69 -34.19
N LEU A 113 -5.19 12.06 -33.06
CA LEU A 113 -6.46 11.52 -32.56
C LEU A 113 -7.45 12.65 -32.25
N ALA A 114 -8.74 12.34 -32.18
CA ALA A 114 -9.77 13.30 -31.79
C ALA A 114 -9.65 13.66 -30.30
N ASN A 115 -9.94 14.91 -29.94
CA ASN A 115 -9.83 15.42 -28.56
C ASN A 115 -10.65 14.64 -27.52
N ASP A 116 -11.68 13.88 -27.90
CA ASP A 116 -12.48 13.07 -26.98
C ASP A 116 -11.67 11.99 -26.21
N TYR A 117 -10.47 11.64 -26.70
CA TYR A 117 -9.59 10.63 -26.10
C TYR A 117 -8.35 11.22 -25.43
N ILE A 118 -8.27 12.56 -25.31
CA ILE A 118 -7.11 13.25 -24.74
C ILE A 118 -7.08 13.11 -23.22
N VAL A 119 -5.90 12.79 -22.71
CA VAL A 119 -5.57 12.93 -21.30
C VAL A 119 -4.37 13.86 -21.22
N GLN A 120 -4.57 15.04 -20.63
CA GLN A 120 -3.54 16.06 -20.50
C GLN A 120 -3.23 16.31 -19.03
N PHE A 121 -1.95 16.34 -18.69
CA PHE A 121 -1.50 16.71 -17.33
C PHE A 121 -1.51 18.23 -17.18
N GLU A 122 -2.15 18.76 -16.14
CA GLU A 122 -2.20 20.21 -15.91
C GLU A 122 -0.82 20.81 -15.60
N GLN A 123 0.03 20.07 -14.88
CA GLN A 123 1.33 20.58 -14.41
C GLN A 123 2.39 20.66 -15.51
N CYS A 124 2.40 19.71 -16.45
CA CYS A 124 3.43 19.61 -17.49
C CYS A 124 2.88 19.73 -18.92
N HIS A 125 1.57 19.89 -19.09
CA HIS A 125 0.86 20.03 -20.37
C HIS A 125 1.07 18.91 -21.40
N HIS A 126 1.72 17.81 -21.02
CA HIS A 126 1.88 16.64 -21.88
C HIS A 126 0.54 15.91 -22.08
N SER A 127 0.26 15.57 -23.33
CA SER A 127 -0.99 14.95 -23.77
C SER A 127 -0.77 13.54 -24.29
N TYR A 128 -1.69 12.64 -23.93
CA TYR A 128 -1.65 11.23 -24.31
C TYR A 128 -3.04 10.75 -24.69
N CYS A 129 -3.12 9.73 -25.55
CA CYS A 129 -4.37 9.03 -25.72
C CYS A 129 -4.64 8.12 -24.53
N ARG A 130 -5.93 7.98 -24.18
CA ARG A 130 -6.42 7.14 -23.08
C ARG A 130 -5.77 5.75 -23.05
N ASN A 131 -5.65 5.10 -24.20
CA ASN A 131 -5.11 3.74 -24.32
C ASN A 131 -3.62 3.66 -23.97
N CYS A 132 -2.80 4.58 -24.49
CA CYS A 132 -1.36 4.58 -24.21
C CYS A 132 -1.10 4.86 -22.73
N LEU A 133 -1.85 5.79 -22.13
CA LEU A 133 -1.68 6.10 -20.71
C LEU A 133 -2.16 4.95 -19.82
N MET A 134 -3.26 4.28 -20.17
CA MET A 134 -3.72 3.06 -19.49
C MET A 134 -2.64 1.98 -19.49
N VAL A 135 -2.04 1.68 -20.64
CA VAL A 135 -0.98 0.65 -20.75
C VAL A 135 0.25 1.03 -19.92
N HIS A 136 0.65 2.31 -19.93
CA HIS A 136 1.74 2.81 -19.11
C HIS A 136 1.47 2.61 -17.62
N VAL A 137 0.29 3.02 -17.14
CA VAL A 137 -0.13 2.86 -15.75
C VAL A 137 -0.17 1.38 -15.35
N SER A 138 -0.83 0.52 -16.12
CA SER A 138 -0.90 -0.92 -15.83
C SER A 138 0.49 -1.57 -15.82
N SER A 139 1.42 -1.12 -16.68
CA SER A 139 2.80 -1.60 -16.66
C SER A 139 3.54 -1.15 -15.40
N ALA A 140 3.41 0.11 -15.01
CA ALA A 140 4.05 0.65 -13.81
C ALA A 140 3.53 -0.01 -12.53
N LEU A 141 2.22 -0.27 -12.45
CA LEU A 141 1.58 -0.99 -11.35
C LEU A 141 2.06 -2.43 -11.25
N ARG A 142 2.18 -3.14 -12.37
CA ARG A 142 2.73 -4.50 -12.41
C ARG A 142 4.15 -4.58 -11.87
N GLU A 143 4.94 -3.54 -12.13
CA GLU A 143 6.31 -3.39 -11.63
C GLU A 143 6.39 -2.80 -10.21
N ARG A 144 5.24 -2.54 -9.57
CA ARG A 144 5.11 -1.92 -8.24
C ARG A 144 5.87 -0.59 -8.13
N ARG A 145 5.84 0.22 -9.19
CA ARG A 145 6.48 1.54 -9.22
C ARG A 145 5.51 2.62 -8.73
N TYR A 146 5.96 3.41 -7.77
CA TYR A 146 5.29 4.61 -7.30
C TYR A 146 6.34 5.67 -6.87
N PRO A 147 6.12 6.97 -7.12
CA PRO A 147 5.00 7.55 -7.87
C PRO A 147 5.07 7.18 -9.36
N ILE A 148 3.91 6.98 -10.01
CA ILE A 148 3.85 6.78 -11.46
C ILE A 148 3.95 8.14 -12.11
N LEU A 149 5.09 8.45 -12.71
CA LEU A 149 5.34 9.74 -13.34
C LEU A 149 4.77 9.79 -14.77
N CYS A 150 4.49 11.01 -15.22
CA CYS A 150 4.19 11.36 -16.60
C CYS A 150 5.29 10.79 -17.53
N PRO A 151 4.94 10.02 -18.58
CA PRO A 151 5.88 9.35 -19.47
C PRO A 151 6.97 10.27 -20.04
N SER A 152 6.59 11.43 -20.56
CA SER A 152 7.52 12.42 -21.11
C SER A 152 8.40 13.03 -20.04
N CYS A 153 7.84 13.44 -18.89
CA CYS A 153 8.63 14.00 -17.78
C CYS A 153 9.65 12.99 -17.24
N ALA A 154 9.25 11.72 -17.13
CA ALA A 154 10.13 10.64 -16.67
C ALA A 154 11.28 10.38 -17.65
N ALA A 155 11.01 10.43 -18.96
CA ALA A 155 12.02 10.29 -20.00
C ALA A 155 13.02 11.46 -19.99
N GLU A 156 12.53 12.67 -19.77
CA GLU A 156 13.33 13.91 -19.72
C GLU A 156 14.02 14.14 -18.37
N LYS A 157 13.68 13.35 -17.34
CA LYS A 157 14.14 13.52 -15.95
C LYS A 157 13.88 14.95 -15.42
N ALA A 158 12.68 15.46 -15.65
CA ALA A 158 12.26 16.76 -15.15
C ALA A 158 12.30 16.81 -13.61
N GLU A 159 12.75 17.93 -13.04
CA GLU A 159 12.77 18.13 -11.57
C GLU A 159 11.35 18.16 -10.98
N GLU A 160 10.40 18.75 -11.71
CA GLU A 160 8.97 18.80 -11.35
C GLU A 160 8.16 17.94 -12.34
N ALA A 161 8.28 16.62 -12.17
CA ALA A 161 7.53 15.66 -12.98
C ALA A 161 6.10 15.50 -12.44
N ALA A 162 5.11 15.74 -13.29
CA ALA A 162 3.72 15.43 -12.96
C ALA A 162 3.56 13.92 -12.72
N ALA A 163 2.72 13.55 -11.75
CA ALA A 163 2.42 12.17 -11.41
C ALA A 163 0.96 11.82 -11.75
N ILE A 164 0.69 10.53 -11.91
CA ILE A 164 -0.67 10.00 -12.04
C ILE A 164 -1.37 10.12 -10.68
N ASP A 165 -2.57 10.71 -10.70
CA ASP A 165 -3.49 10.80 -9.56
C ASP A 165 -4.76 9.98 -9.81
N TYR A 166 -5.71 10.04 -8.87
CA TYR A 166 -6.98 9.32 -8.96
C TYR A 166 -7.86 9.81 -10.12
N ASP A 167 -7.82 11.10 -10.45
CA ASP A 167 -8.61 11.70 -11.52
C ASP A 167 -8.15 11.13 -12.88
N ILE A 168 -6.83 11.03 -13.09
CA ILE A 168 -6.27 10.40 -14.29
C ILE A 168 -6.63 8.91 -14.36
N LEU A 169 -6.62 8.18 -13.24
CA LEU A 169 -7.04 6.77 -13.19
C LEU A 169 -8.50 6.59 -13.62
N GLU A 170 -9.38 7.50 -13.21
CA GLU A 170 -10.79 7.50 -13.61
C GLU A 170 -10.93 7.79 -15.11
N ILE A 171 -10.26 8.84 -15.61
CA ILE A 171 -10.29 9.23 -17.02
C ILE A 171 -9.80 8.10 -17.93
N ILE A 172 -8.71 7.40 -17.55
CA ILE A 172 -8.21 6.28 -18.35
C ILE A 172 -9.07 5.03 -18.23
N GLY A 173 -10.00 4.97 -17.26
CA GLY A 173 -10.82 3.80 -16.99
C GLY A 173 -10.01 2.65 -16.41
N ALA A 174 -9.14 2.93 -15.44
CA ALA A 174 -8.38 1.92 -14.72
C ALA A 174 -9.33 0.90 -14.08
N THR A 175 -8.95 -0.38 -14.09
CA THR A 175 -9.79 -1.42 -13.48
C THR A 175 -9.78 -1.30 -11.96
N ALA A 176 -10.81 -1.82 -11.27
CA ALA A 176 -10.81 -1.87 -9.80
C ALA A 176 -9.59 -2.61 -9.22
N ALA A 177 -9.05 -3.58 -9.96
CA ALA A 177 -7.82 -4.26 -9.60
C ALA A 177 -6.59 -3.35 -9.70
N ASP A 178 -6.49 -2.55 -10.78
CA ASP A 178 -5.39 -1.57 -10.93
C ASP A 178 -5.45 -0.50 -9.83
N VAL A 179 -6.65 0.00 -9.51
CA VAL A 179 -6.86 0.98 -8.43
C VAL A 179 -6.43 0.41 -7.08
N ALA A 180 -6.80 -0.84 -6.77
CA ALA A 180 -6.38 -1.49 -5.53
C ALA A 180 -4.84 -1.65 -5.45
N VAL A 181 -4.18 -1.97 -6.57
CA VAL A 181 -2.71 -2.03 -6.60
C VAL A 181 -2.11 -0.62 -6.44
N PHE A 182 -2.71 0.40 -7.06
CA PHE A 182 -2.27 1.79 -6.93
C PHE A 182 -2.31 2.26 -5.47
N GLU A 183 -3.41 2.00 -4.77
CA GLU A 183 -3.55 2.25 -3.33
C GLU A 183 -2.49 1.49 -2.52
N GLU A 184 -2.26 0.21 -2.82
CA GLU A 184 -1.25 -0.60 -2.15
C GLU A 184 0.16 -0.01 -2.31
N VAL A 185 0.56 0.36 -3.53
CA VAL A 185 1.91 0.93 -3.77
C VAL A 185 2.05 2.34 -3.23
N GLN A 186 0.97 3.14 -3.23
CA GLN A 186 0.93 4.47 -2.61
C GLN A 186 1.15 4.36 -1.10
N LEU A 187 0.41 3.47 -0.43
CA LEU A 187 0.59 3.20 1.00
C LEU A 187 2.00 2.64 1.28
N GLY A 188 2.52 1.82 0.35
CA GLY A 188 3.87 1.23 0.38
C GLY A 188 5.02 2.25 0.45
N VAL A 189 4.80 3.49 0.02
CA VAL A 189 5.80 4.56 0.11
C VAL A 189 5.95 5.08 1.54
N HIS A 190 4.84 5.16 2.27
CA HIS A 190 4.83 5.65 3.65
C HIS A 190 5.03 4.54 4.67
N SER A 191 4.43 3.38 4.44
CA SER A 191 4.50 2.25 5.37
C SER A 191 4.63 0.93 4.64
N PHE A 192 5.31 -0.03 5.23
CA PHE A 192 5.44 -1.36 4.63
C PHE A 192 5.28 -2.45 5.68
N ALA A 193 4.81 -3.60 5.21
CA ALA A 193 4.60 -4.77 6.05
C ALA A 193 5.93 -5.46 6.37
N ILE A 194 6.20 -5.71 7.66
CA ILE A 194 7.29 -6.55 8.14
C ILE A 194 6.75 -7.55 9.16
N GLN A 195 7.39 -8.71 9.24
CA GLN A 195 7.05 -9.73 10.22
C GLN A 195 7.91 -9.60 11.48
N CYS A 196 7.25 -9.64 12.63
CA CYS A 196 7.90 -9.60 13.92
C CYS A 196 8.79 -10.84 14.12
N GLN A 197 10.03 -10.64 14.58
CA GLN A 197 10.99 -11.74 14.76
C GLN A 197 10.61 -12.70 15.90
N LYS A 198 9.77 -12.26 16.84
CA LYS A 198 9.31 -13.04 17.98
C LYS A 198 7.92 -13.66 17.77
N CYS A 199 6.88 -12.84 17.59
CA CYS A 199 5.51 -13.35 17.48
C CYS A 199 5.11 -13.80 16.08
N LYS A 200 5.93 -13.53 15.05
CA LYS A 200 5.69 -13.89 13.64
C LYS A 200 4.45 -13.25 13.00
N GLU A 201 3.78 -12.36 13.71
CA GLU A 201 2.68 -11.56 13.18
C GLU A 201 3.21 -10.47 12.22
N THR A 202 2.43 -10.22 11.17
CA THR A 202 2.68 -9.14 10.20
C THR A 202 2.20 -7.82 10.77
N MET A 203 3.00 -6.78 10.59
CA MET A 203 2.68 -5.44 11.07
C MET A 203 3.25 -4.39 10.10
N PHE A 204 2.73 -3.16 10.13
CA PHE A 204 3.16 -2.08 9.23
C PHE A 204 4.06 -1.09 9.97
N ILE A 205 5.28 -0.89 9.46
CA ILE A 205 6.23 0.10 9.97
C ILE A 205 6.28 1.28 9.00
N ASP A 206 6.35 2.49 9.55
CA ASP A 206 6.64 3.71 8.78
C ASP A 206 8.06 3.65 8.18
N ARG A 207 8.17 4.04 6.91
CA ARG A 207 9.41 3.89 6.15
C ARG A 207 10.52 4.81 6.69
N ASP A 208 10.20 6.00 7.15
CA ASP A 208 11.16 6.94 7.71
C ASP A 208 11.67 6.43 9.06
N ASP A 209 10.77 5.88 9.89
CA ASP A 209 11.15 5.21 11.15
C ASP A 209 12.09 4.03 10.90
N TYR A 210 11.82 3.21 9.88
CA TYR A 210 12.68 2.08 9.53
C TYR A 210 14.05 2.51 9.01
N GLN A 211 14.12 3.61 8.25
CA GLN A 211 15.38 4.13 7.73
C GLN A 211 16.24 4.73 8.84
N THR A 212 15.64 5.52 9.73
CA THR A 212 16.33 6.27 10.78
C THR A 212 16.75 5.40 11.96
N ASN A 213 15.95 4.41 12.35
CA ASN A 213 16.20 3.59 13.53
C ASN A 213 16.85 2.25 13.18
N ASP A 214 17.88 1.86 13.93
CA ASP A 214 18.52 0.53 13.78
C ASP A 214 17.76 -0.60 14.47
N PHE A 215 16.82 -0.24 15.33
CA PHE A 215 16.02 -1.15 16.15
C PHE A 215 14.54 -0.94 15.86
N ILE A 216 13.81 -2.04 15.79
CA ILE A 216 12.38 -2.06 15.52
C ILE A 216 11.69 -2.66 16.74
N ILE A 217 10.66 -1.98 17.23
CA ILE A 217 9.83 -2.44 18.34
C ILE A 217 8.52 -2.97 17.76
N CYS A 218 8.10 -4.16 18.18
CA CYS A 218 6.82 -4.71 17.76
C CYS A 218 5.68 -3.87 18.37
N PRO A 219 4.81 -3.22 17.57
CA PRO A 219 3.72 -2.39 18.08
C PRO A 219 2.54 -3.23 18.60
N LEU A 220 2.57 -4.55 18.41
CA LEU A 220 1.47 -5.42 18.83
C LEU A 220 1.41 -5.55 20.35
N PRO A 221 0.22 -5.39 20.96
CA PRO A 221 0.06 -5.26 22.41
C PRO A 221 0.59 -6.47 23.20
N ARG A 222 0.64 -7.65 22.58
CA ARG A 222 1.06 -8.91 23.21
C ARG A 222 2.54 -9.26 23.01
N CYS A 223 3.32 -8.47 22.27
CA CYS A 223 4.70 -8.83 21.94
C CYS A 223 5.73 -7.81 22.46
N HIS A 224 5.64 -6.55 22.02
CA HIS A 224 6.58 -5.48 22.39
C HIS A 224 8.07 -5.87 22.33
N CYS A 225 8.44 -6.87 21.53
CA CYS A 225 9.84 -7.25 21.40
C CYS A 225 10.58 -6.23 20.55
N MET A 226 11.88 -6.11 20.78
CA MET A 226 12.75 -5.28 19.98
C MET A 226 13.73 -6.15 19.22
N TRP A 227 13.96 -5.85 17.95
CA TRP A 227 14.96 -6.55 17.13
C TRP A 227 15.78 -5.57 16.31
N CYS A 228 17.00 -5.98 15.96
CA CYS A 228 17.87 -5.18 15.10
C CYS A 228 17.53 -5.41 13.63
N LYS A 229 17.40 -4.32 12.85
CA LYS A 229 17.10 -4.42 11.41
C LYS A 229 18.24 -5.04 10.59
N LYS A 230 19.48 -5.00 11.10
CA LYS A 230 20.69 -5.47 10.40
C LYS A 230 20.92 -6.97 10.58
N CYS A 231 20.83 -7.47 11.82
CA CYS A 231 21.10 -8.89 12.12
C CYS A 231 19.83 -9.72 12.35
N LEU A 232 18.66 -9.08 12.40
CA LEU A 232 17.34 -9.70 12.59
C LEU A 232 17.20 -10.50 13.90
N GLN A 233 18.05 -10.26 14.89
CA GLN A 233 17.98 -10.89 16.20
C GLN A 233 17.13 -10.08 17.18
N GLU A 234 16.44 -10.77 18.10
CA GLU A 234 15.83 -10.14 19.27
C GLU A 234 16.93 -9.56 20.17
N VAL A 235 16.79 -8.28 20.53
CA VAL A 235 17.81 -7.54 21.25
C VAL A 235 17.23 -6.70 22.37
N GLY A 236 18.05 -6.46 23.41
CA GLY A 236 17.77 -5.46 24.43
C GLY A 236 18.24 -4.06 24.04
N PRO A 237 18.14 -3.06 24.95
CA PRO A 237 18.51 -1.66 24.69
C PRO A 237 19.97 -1.44 24.29
N LEU A 238 20.84 -2.39 24.61
CA LEU A 238 22.26 -2.37 24.29
C LEU A 238 22.56 -3.56 23.39
N HIS A 239 22.79 -3.30 22.11
CA HIS A 239 23.16 -4.31 21.12
C HIS A 239 24.24 -3.79 20.17
N SER A 240 25.15 -4.69 19.82
CA SER A 240 26.09 -4.50 18.71
C SER A 240 26.06 -5.75 17.84
N CYS A 241 25.87 -5.59 16.53
CA CYS A 241 25.74 -6.73 15.61
C CYS A 241 27.01 -7.58 15.51
N ASP A 242 28.16 -7.02 15.89
CA ASP A 242 29.47 -7.68 15.89
C ASP A 242 29.76 -8.49 17.16
N GLY A 243 28.83 -8.51 18.12
CA GLY A 243 28.99 -9.25 19.38
C GLY A 243 29.96 -8.60 20.37
N MET A 244 30.42 -7.37 20.14
CA MET A 244 31.38 -6.70 21.03
C MET A 244 30.81 -6.46 22.44
N ILE A 245 29.50 -6.21 22.56
CA ILE A 245 28.86 -5.98 23.87
C ILE A 245 28.79 -7.29 24.66
N GLU A 246 28.41 -8.38 24.02
CA GLU A 246 28.39 -9.72 24.60
C GLU A 246 29.80 -10.15 25.01
N LEU A 247 30.79 -9.90 24.15
CA LEU A 247 32.19 -10.16 24.45
C LEU A 247 32.68 -9.34 25.64
N ASP A 248 32.39 -8.04 25.73
CA ASP A 248 32.79 -7.20 26.86
C ASP A 248 32.14 -7.67 28.19
N LYS A 249 30.86 -8.06 28.14
CA LYS A 249 30.17 -8.68 29.28
C LYS A 249 30.84 -9.98 29.70
N LEU A 250 31.21 -10.86 28.76
CA LEU A 250 31.94 -12.09 29.04
C LEU A 250 33.33 -11.81 29.62
N MET A 251 34.06 -10.84 29.07
CA MET A 251 35.37 -10.44 29.57
C MET A 251 35.31 -10.01 31.04
N LYS A 252 34.30 -9.23 31.41
CA LYS A 252 34.08 -8.78 32.79
C LYS A 252 33.62 -9.91 33.71
N THR A 253 32.61 -10.69 33.30
CA THR A 253 32.02 -11.75 34.14
C THR A 253 32.96 -12.92 34.37
N GLN A 254 33.73 -13.31 33.36
CA GLN A 254 34.69 -14.41 33.43
C GLN A 254 36.09 -13.97 33.86
N GLY A 255 36.32 -12.67 34.05
CA GLY A 255 37.62 -12.10 34.40
C GLY A 255 38.70 -12.34 33.34
N TRP A 256 38.31 -12.49 32.08
CA TRP A 256 39.25 -12.65 30.97
C TRP A 256 40.08 -11.39 30.76
N LYS A 257 41.25 -11.53 30.12
CA LYS A 257 42.15 -10.41 29.85
C LYS A 257 42.42 -10.27 28.37
N TYR A 258 42.49 -9.03 27.91
CA TYR A 258 42.99 -8.72 26.59
C TYR A 258 44.52 -8.82 26.58
N CYS A 259 45.08 -9.38 25.52
CA CYS A 259 46.50 -9.26 25.25
C CYS A 259 46.87 -7.76 25.09
N PRO A 260 47.92 -7.25 25.77
CA PRO A 260 48.29 -5.85 25.71
C PRO A 260 48.81 -5.39 24.35
N ALA A 261 49.26 -6.31 23.49
CA ALA A 261 49.76 -6.00 22.15
C ALA A 261 48.65 -6.08 21.08
N CYS A 262 48.07 -7.27 20.89
CA CYS A 262 47.14 -7.52 19.78
C CYS A 262 45.65 -7.48 20.16
N ARG A 263 45.33 -7.22 21.43
CA ARG A 263 43.94 -7.17 21.95
C ARG A 263 43.12 -8.44 21.77
N THR A 264 43.76 -9.58 21.47
CA THR A 264 43.05 -10.88 21.47
C THR A 264 42.57 -11.21 22.90
N PRO A 265 41.28 -11.56 23.09
CA PRO A 265 40.77 -12.08 24.37
C PRO A 265 41.49 -13.36 24.77
N ILE A 266 41.98 -13.44 26.00
CA ILE A 266 42.64 -14.63 26.55
C ILE A 266 41.86 -15.11 27.76
N GLN A 267 41.45 -16.37 27.72
CA GLN A 267 40.89 -17.12 28.86
C GLN A 267 42.00 -17.91 29.55
N LYS A 268 42.03 -17.89 30.88
CA LYS A 268 42.88 -18.74 31.72
C LYS A 268 42.07 -19.90 32.27
N VAL A 269 42.46 -21.14 31.93
CA VAL A 269 41.82 -22.36 32.47
C VAL A 269 42.45 -22.76 33.81
N SER A 270 43.78 -22.74 33.91
CA SER A 270 44.53 -23.07 35.13
C SER A 270 45.99 -22.57 35.03
N GLY A 271 46.77 -22.66 36.11
CA GLY A 271 48.22 -22.40 36.09
C GLY A 271 48.67 -20.99 36.53
N CYS A 272 49.86 -20.58 36.09
CA CYS A 272 50.54 -19.34 36.47
C CYS A 272 49.86 -18.08 35.89
N ASN A 273 50.15 -16.90 36.44
CA ASN A 273 49.70 -15.62 35.87
C ASN A 273 50.59 -15.12 34.73
N HIS A 274 51.78 -15.67 34.52
CA HIS A 274 52.59 -15.38 33.34
C HIS A 274 52.03 -16.13 32.13
N MET A 275 51.48 -15.39 31.17
CA MET A 275 50.81 -15.92 29.98
C MET A 275 51.53 -15.47 28.72
N VAL A 276 51.53 -16.32 27.68
CA VAL A 276 52.02 -15.98 26.34
C VAL A 276 50.84 -15.96 25.38
N CYS A 277 50.71 -14.88 24.60
CA CYS A 277 49.61 -14.74 23.65
C CYS A 277 49.62 -15.86 22.59
N THR A 278 48.48 -16.53 22.42
CA THR A 278 48.30 -17.63 21.47
C THR A 278 47.92 -17.17 20.06
N ALA A 279 47.62 -15.87 19.88
CA ALA A 279 47.34 -15.30 18.56
C ALA A 279 48.54 -15.46 17.63
N ARG A 280 48.26 -15.82 16.37
CA ARG A 280 49.28 -16.03 15.34
C ARG A 280 50.10 -14.74 15.17
N GLY A 281 51.42 -14.83 15.30
CA GLY A 281 52.34 -13.71 15.12
C GLY A 281 52.51 -12.75 16.30
N CYS A 282 51.73 -12.85 17.39
CA CYS A 282 51.82 -11.91 18.51
C CYS A 282 52.88 -12.32 19.54
N LYS A 283 52.76 -13.54 20.10
CA LYS A 283 53.68 -14.13 21.11
C LYS A 283 54.04 -13.23 22.31
N THR A 284 53.29 -12.16 22.55
CA THR A 284 53.53 -11.24 23.67
C THR A 284 53.32 -11.93 25.01
N GLU A 285 54.28 -11.78 25.91
CA GLU A 285 54.19 -12.26 27.29
C GLU A 285 53.57 -11.19 28.19
N PHE A 286 52.60 -11.58 29.03
CA PHE A 286 51.88 -10.65 29.88
C PHE A 286 51.38 -11.32 31.18
N CYS A 287 51.13 -10.51 32.20
CA CYS A 287 50.58 -10.97 33.45
C CYS A 287 49.05 -10.99 33.39
N TYR A 288 48.43 -12.14 33.59
CA TYR A 288 46.99 -12.32 33.60
C TYR A 288 46.29 -11.63 34.79
N ARG A 289 47.03 -11.32 35.86
CA ARG A 289 46.47 -10.62 37.03
C ARG A 289 46.20 -9.15 36.70
N CYS A 290 47.19 -8.40 36.21
CA CYS A 290 47.03 -6.98 35.86
C CYS A 290 46.76 -6.69 34.37
N GLY A 291 46.97 -7.65 33.47
CA GLY A 291 46.84 -7.47 32.02
C GLY A 291 48.00 -6.73 31.34
N LYS A 292 49.09 -6.40 32.06
CA LYS A 292 50.24 -5.66 31.52
C LYS A 292 51.30 -6.61 30.94
N GLY A 293 52.02 -6.13 29.92
CA GLY A 293 53.15 -6.86 29.33
C GLY A 293 54.27 -7.09 30.33
N ILE A 294 54.95 -8.22 30.22
CA ILE A 294 56.11 -8.57 31.04
C ILE A 294 57.37 -8.33 30.21
N THR A 295 58.18 -7.37 30.63
CA THR A 295 59.42 -6.98 29.93
C THR A 295 60.68 -7.27 30.77
N THR A 296 60.53 -7.71 32.02
CA THR A 296 61.61 -7.89 32.99
C THR A 296 61.44 -9.19 33.79
N TYR A 297 62.54 -9.72 34.34
CA TYR A 297 62.57 -10.97 35.12
C TYR A 297 61.75 -10.93 36.42
N ARG A 298 61.53 -9.74 37.00
CA ARG A 298 60.58 -9.54 38.10
C ARG A 298 59.43 -8.67 37.59
N HIS A 299 58.21 -9.16 37.78
CA HIS A 299 56.99 -8.44 37.48
C HIS A 299 56.15 -8.32 38.75
N ASP A 300 56.11 -7.11 39.30
CA ASP A 300 55.31 -6.79 40.48
C ASP A 300 53.94 -6.26 40.05
N CYS A 301 52.88 -6.83 40.66
CA CYS A 301 51.50 -6.61 40.25
C CYS A 301 50.58 -6.45 41.46
#